data_AF-A0A948V123-F1
#
_entry.id   AF-A0A948V123-F1
#
_cell.length_a   1.000
_cell.length_b   1.000
_cell.length_c   1.000
_cell.angle_alpha   90.00
_cell.angle_beta   90.00
_cell.angle_gamma   90.00
#
_symmetry.space_group_name_H-M   'P 1'
#
loop_
_entity.id
_entity.type
_entity.pdbx_description
1 polymer ?
#
loop_
_entity_poly.entity_id
_entity_poly.type
_entity_poly.pdbx_seq_one_letter_code
_entity_poly.pdbx_strand_id
1 'polypeptide(L)'
;MRIAFFGDSLTAGVPGASFFQLVRERLPGDELINYGKGGDTVISLYRRVRRLPVERMDIAFLWIGVNDVLVRVSPTYPVLKILRGQPWAPAPLPLFSTMKGWWTGWRSGRPLFWPCLRF
;
A
#
# COMPACT_ATOMS: atom_id res chain seq x y z
N MET A 1 11.71 -16.77 -7.50
CA MET A 1 10.95 -16.40 -6.28
C MET A 1 9.66 -15.71 -6.68
N ARG A 2 8.64 -15.72 -5.82
CA ARG A 2 7.39 -15.00 -6.02
C ARG A 2 7.39 -13.72 -5.20
N ILE A 3 7.32 -12.58 -5.87
CA ILE A 3 7.47 -11.25 -5.26
C ILE A 3 6.23 -10.41 -5.55
N ALA A 4 5.52 -10.00 -4.50
CA ALA A 4 4.33 -9.17 -4.60
C ALA A 4 4.67 -7.68 -4.43
N PHE A 5 4.13 -6.81 -5.28
CA PHE A 5 4.29 -5.36 -5.22
C PHE A 5 2.96 -4.68 -4.87
N PHE A 6 2.82 -4.21 -3.65
CA PHE A 6 1.65 -3.49 -3.17
C PHE A 6 1.88 -1.99 -3.21
N GLY A 7 0.90 -1.24 -3.72
CA GLY A 7 0.99 0.21 -3.71
C GLY A 7 -0.08 0.93 -4.50
N ASP A 8 0.19 2.19 -4.79
CA ASP A 8 -0.74 3.06 -5.51
C ASP A 8 -0.45 3.12 -7.03
N SER A 9 -0.73 4.26 -7.65
CA SER A 9 -0.47 4.53 -9.06
C SER A 9 1.01 4.42 -9.45
N LEU A 10 1.94 4.71 -8.54
CA LEU A 10 3.38 4.61 -8.80
C LEU A 10 3.79 3.14 -8.98
N THR A 11 3.24 2.25 -8.14
CA THR A 11 3.41 0.79 -8.29
C THR A 11 2.69 0.25 -9.50
N ALA A 12 1.47 0.74 -9.79
CA ALA A 12 0.73 0.37 -11.00
C ALA A 12 1.45 0.81 -12.30
N GLY A 13 2.39 1.75 -12.23
CA GLY A 13 3.10 2.29 -13.38
C GLY A 13 2.31 3.35 -14.16
N VAL A 14 1.41 4.08 -13.49
CA VAL A 14 0.55 5.09 -14.12
C VAL A 14 0.81 6.47 -13.50
N PRO A 15 1.18 7.51 -14.28
CA PRO A 15 1.30 7.54 -15.74
C PRO A 15 2.72 7.23 -16.25
N GLY A 16 2.87 6.14 -17.01
CA GLY A 16 3.96 5.94 -17.98
C GLY A 16 5.33 5.53 -17.44
N ALA A 17 5.70 5.89 -16.20
CA ALA A 17 6.98 5.52 -15.61
C ALA A 17 6.81 4.42 -14.55
N SER A 18 7.04 3.17 -14.94
CA SER A 18 6.89 2.02 -14.05
C SER A 18 8.25 1.47 -13.62
N PHE A 19 8.65 1.75 -12.38
CA PHE A 19 9.84 1.09 -11.81
C PHE A 19 9.67 -0.45 -11.78
N PHE A 20 8.43 -0.93 -11.71
CA PHE A 20 8.11 -2.36 -11.76
C PHE A 20 8.62 -3.00 -13.06
N GLN A 21 8.55 -2.29 -14.20
CA GLN A 21 9.11 -2.78 -15.46
C GLN A 21 10.64 -2.90 -15.39
N LEU A 22 11.31 -1.88 -14.83
CA LEU A 22 12.77 -1.89 -14.64
C LEU A 22 13.24 -3.01 -13.71
N VAL A 23 12.44 -3.36 -12.71
CA VAL A 23 12.71 -4.50 -11.81
C VAL A 23 12.49 -5.82 -12.54
N ARG A 24 11.43 -5.92 -13.35
CA ARG A 24 11.14 -7.10 -14.17
C ARG A 24 12.23 -7.45 -15.17
N GLU A 25 12.83 -6.44 -15.78
CA GLU A 25 13.98 -6.62 -16.67
C GLU A 25 15.24 -7.12 -15.94
N ARG A 26 15.41 -6.75 -14.67
CA ARG A 26 16.58 -7.11 -13.85
C ARG A 26 16.44 -8.45 -13.14
N LEU A 27 15.22 -8.93 -12.95
CA LEU A 27 14.91 -10.19 -12.26
C LEU A 27 14.09 -11.14 -13.17
N PRO A 28 14.63 -11.54 -14.34
CA PRO A 28 13.87 -12.33 -15.31
C PRO A 28 13.51 -13.75 -14.84
N GLY A 29 14.21 -14.26 -13.82
CA GLY A 29 13.95 -15.58 -13.21
C GLY A 29 12.93 -15.57 -12.06
N ASP A 30 12.43 -14.40 -11.68
CA ASP A 30 11.47 -14.24 -10.59
C ASP A 30 10.05 -13.94 -11.12
N GLU A 31 9.04 -14.45 -10.43
CA GLU A 31 7.64 -14.13 -10.68
C GLU A 31 7.28 -12.86 -9.92
N LEU A 32 7.13 -11.75 -10.66
CA LEU A 32 6.80 -10.44 -10.11
C LEU A 32 5.30 -10.17 -10.32
N ILE A 33 4.58 -9.95 -9.22
CA ILE A 33 3.12 -9.72 -9.24
C ILE A 33 2.82 -8.28 -8.84
N ASN A 34 2.17 -7.52 -9.72
CA ASN A 34 1.82 -6.13 -9.47
C ASN A 34 0.41 -6.01 -8.88
N TYR A 35 0.32 -5.63 -7.61
CA TYR A 35 -0.91 -5.29 -6.89
C TYR A 35 -1.11 -3.77 -6.75
N GLY A 36 -0.42 -2.96 -7.54
CA GLY A 36 -0.58 -1.51 -7.59
C GLY A 36 -1.96 -1.09 -8.06
N LYS A 37 -2.58 -0.12 -7.39
CA LYS A 37 -3.88 0.44 -7.79
C LYS A 37 -3.91 1.95 -7.62
N GLY A 38 -4.16 2.67 -8.71
CA GLY A 38 -4.21 4.13 -8.69
C GLY A 38 -5.18 4.70 -7.66
N GLY A 39 -4.74 5.72 -6.93
CA GLY A 39 -5.55 6.42 -5.93
C GLY A 39 -5.65 5.71 -4.57
N ASP A 40 -4.96 4.58 -4.39
CA ASP A 40 -4.91 3.92 -3.09
C ASP A 40 -4.21 4.79 -2.04
N THR A 41 -4.83 4.82 -0.87
CA THR A 41 -4.28 5.34 0.39
C THR A 41 -3.80 4.15 1.23
N VAL A 42 -3.08 4.41 2.31
CA VAL A 42 -2.68 3.36 3.26
C VAL A 42 -3.89 2.53 3.70
N ILE A 43 -5.00 3.19 4.03
CA ILE A 43 -6.20 2.52 4.54
C ILE A 43 -6.97 1.75 3.45
N SER A 44 -7.04 2.26 2.21
CA SER A 44 -7.72 1.53 1.13
C SER A 44 -6.93 0.31 0.71
N LEU A 45 -5.59 0.41 0.66
CA LEU A 45 -4.71 -0.71 0.39
C LEU A 45 -4.84 -1.78 1.46
N TYR A 46 -4.81 -1.42 2.75
CA TYR A 46 -5.01 -2.38 3.85
C TYR A 46 -6.33 -3.15 3.71
N ARG A 47 -7.44 -2.44 3.45
CA ARG A 47 -8.76 -3.08 3.24
C ARG A 47 -8.78 -4.01 2.03
N ARG A 48 -8.06 -3.64 0.96
CA ARG A 48 -7.96 -4.45 -0.26
C ARG A 48 -7.12 -5.71 -0.04
N VAL A 49 -5.95 -5.58 0.57
CA VAL A 49 -5.05 -6.71 0.88
C VAL A 49 -5.75 -7.74 1.76
N ARG A 50 -6.55 -7.31 2.75
CA ARG A 50 -7.35 -8.22 3.58
C ARG A 50 -8.38 -9.08 2.82
N ARG A 51 -8.76 -8.67 1.61
CA ARG A 51 -9.75 -9.36 0.77
C ARG A 51 -9.13 -10.07 -0.42
N LEU A 52 -7.85 -9.80 -0.71
CA LEU A 52 -7.16 -10.43 -1.81
C LEU A 52 -6.84 -11.88 -1.41
N PRO A 53 -7.12 -12.86 -2.27
CA PRO A 53 -6.58 -14.20 -2.12
C PRO A 53 -5.09 -14.17 -2.48
N VAL A 54 -4.28 -13.61 -1.59
CA VAL A 54 -2.82 -13.56 -1.78
C VAL A 54 -2.27 -14.93 -1.44
N GLU A 55 -1.77 -15.64 -2.45
CA GLU A 55 -1.03 -16.89 -2.25
C GLU A 55 0.27 -16.62 -1.48
N ARG A 56 0.95 -17.69 -1.03
CA ARG A 56 2.23 -17.53 -0.33
C ARG A 56 3.25 -16.85 -1.24
N MET A 57 3.73 -15.70 -0.80
CA MET A 57 4.80 -14.92 -1.45
C MET A 57 6.10 -15.12 -0.69
N ASP A 58 7.22 -15.14 -1.40
CA ASP A 58 8.55 -15.16 -0.78
C ASP A 58 8.93 -13.77 -0.28
N ILE A 59 8.56 -12.73 -1.04
CA ILE A 59 8.82 -11.32 -0.71
C ILE A 59 7.57 -10.48 -1.01
N ALA A 60 7.29 -9.52 -0.12
CA ALA A 60 6.29 -8.48 -0.34
C ALA A 60 6.94 -7.10 -0.28
N PHE A 61 6.89 -6.37 -1.38
CA PHE A 61 7.29 -4.97 -1.49
C PHE A 61 6.06 -4.07 -1.30
N LEU A 62 6.18 -3.05 -0.45
CA LEU A 62 5.10 -2.12 -0.12
C LEU A 62 5.54 -0.69 -0.36
N TRP A 63 4.84 0.02 -1.25
CA TRP A 63 5.07 1.45 -1.50
C TRP A 63 3.74 2.20 -1.64
N ILE A 64 3.39 2.96 -0.61
CA ILE A 64 2.08 3.60 -0.47
C ILE A 64 2.21 4.87 0.39
N GLY A 65 1.28 5.83 0.23
CA GLY A 65 1.13 6.97 1.16
C GLY A 65 1.15 8.34 0.50
N VAL A 66 1.52 8.43 -0.78
CA VAL A 66 1.53 9.70 -1.52
C VAL A 66 0.12 10.31 -1.57
N ASN A 67 -0.89 9.48 -1.79
CA ASN A 67 -2.28 9.92 -1.86
C ASN A 67 -2.82 10.40 -0.50
N ASP A 68 -2.32 9.88 0.62
CA ASP A 68 -2.68 10.35 1.97
C ASP A 68 -2.18 11.78 2.24
N VAL A 69 -1.01 12.13 1.67
CA VAL A 69 -0.43 13.47 1.77
C VAL A 69 -1.09 14.43 0.78
N LEU A 70 -1.27 14.01 -0.48
CA LEU A 70 -1.81 14.85 -1.56
C LEU A 70 -3.20 15.42 -1.24
N VAL A 71 -4.05 14.64 -0.56
CA VAL A 71 -5.37 15.11 -0.10
C VAL A 71 -5.26 16.31 0.85
N ARG A 72 -4.16 16.43 1.62
CA ARG A 72 -3.95 17.53 2.57
C ARG A 72 -3.24 18.74 1.97
N VAL A 73 -2.33 18.51 1.03
CA VAL A 73 -1.45 19.57 0.50
C VAL A 73 -1.93 20.15 -0.83
N SER A 74 -2.84 19.46 -1.54
CA SER A 74 -3.34 19.89 -2.84
C SER A 74 -4.87 20.01 -2.83
N PRO A 75 -5.42 21.24 -2.88
CA PRO A 75 -6.87 21.46 -2.93
C PRO A 75 -7.54 20.89 -4.19
N THR A 76 -6.80 20.76 -5.28
CA THR A 76 -7.29 20.26 -6.57
C THR A 76 -7.26 18.75 -6.68
N TYR A 77 -6.44 18.07 -5.88
CA TYR A 77 -6.29 16.62 -5.92
C TYR A 77 -7.59 15.86 -5.59
N PRO A 78 -8.40 16.25 -4.58
CA PRO A 78 -9.72 15.65 -4.34
C PRO A 78 -10.64 15.68 -5.56
N VAL A 79 -10.67 16.79 -6.30
CA VAL A 79 -11.47 16.94 -7.52
C VAL A 79 -10.96 16.00 -8.61
N LEU A 80 -9.65 15.94 -8.82
CA LEU A 80 -9.03 15.02 -9.78
C LEU A 80 -9.35 13.55 -9.46
N LYS A 81 -9.39 13.19 -8.16
CA LYS A 81 -9.73 11.84 -7.71
C LYS A 81 -11.17 11.44 -8.07
N ILE A 82 -12.10 12.38 -7.93
CA ILE A 82 -13.51 12.20 -8.31
C ILE A 82 -13.63 12.03 -9.83
N LEU A 83 -12.98 12.90 -10.61
CA LEU A 83 -12.99 12.81 -12.08
C LEU A 83 -12.39 11.49 -12.59
N ARG A 84 -11.45 10.91 -11.85
CA ARG A 84 -10.85 9.60 -12.16
C ARG A 84 -11.64 8.40 -11.63
N GLY A 85 -12.82 8.61 -11.05
CA GLY A 85 -13.67 7.54 -10.50
C GLY A 85 -13.00 6.76 -9.36
N GLN A 86 -12.03 7.36 -8.67
CA GLN A 86 -11.27 6.67 -7.64
C GLN A 86 -12.01 6.72 -6.30
N PRO A 87 -12.36 5.57 -5.70
CA PRO A 87 -13.17 5.53 -4.49
C PRO A 87 -12.43 6.17 -3.30
N TRP A 88 -13.19 6.89 -2.48
CA TRP A 88 -12.69 7.40 -1.20
C TRP A 88 -12.72 6.29 -0.16
N ALA A 89 -11.63 6.12 0.56
CA ALA A 89 -11.70 5.37 1.80
C ALA A 89 -12.35 6.27 2.85
N PRO A 90 -13.44 5.85 3.51
CA PRO A 90 -13.96 6.57 4.67
C PRO A 90 -12.86 6.71 5.72
N ALA A 91 -12.87 7.86 6.40
CA ALA A 91 -11.90 8.26 7.41
C ALA A 91 -11.53 7.09 8.34
N PRO A 92 -10.28 6.98 8.77
CA PRO A 92 -9.89 5.91 9.65
C PRO A 92 -10.68 6.00 10.95
N LEU A 93 -11.54 4.98 11.21
CA LEU A 93 -11.76 4.43 12.56
C LEU A 93 -10.40 4.31 13.26
N PRO A 94 -10.28 4.39 14.61
CA PRO A 94 -9.15 4.94 15.38
C PRO A 94 -7.78 4.22 15.24
N LEU A 95 -7.38 3.87 14.03
CA LEU A 95 -6.18 3.15 13.61
C LEU A 95 -4.94 4.04 13.72
N PHE A 96 -5.10 5.36 13.62
CA PHE A 96 -4.04 6.32 13.91
C PHE A 96 -3.60 6.27 15.39
N SER A 97 -4.50 5.92 16.32
CA SER A 97 -4.12 5.69 17.73
C SER A 97 -3.26 4.43 17.85
N THR A 98 -3.60 3.40 17.08
CA THR A 98 -2.89 2.12 17.04
C THR A 98 -1.51 2.31 16.42
N MET A 99 -1.39 2.94 15.24
CA MET A 99 -0.09 3.18 14.58
C MET A 99 0.85 4.10 15.39
N LYS A 100 0.33 5.11 16.11
CA LYS A 100 1.15 5.88 17.06
C LYS A 100 1.72 4.99 18.17
N GLY A 101 0.89 4.10 18.73
CA GLY A 101 1.33 3.10 19.70
C GLY A 101 2.43 2.18 19.17
N TRP A 102 2.36 1.82 17.89
CA TRP A 102 3.36 0.97 17.21
C TRP A 102 4.69 1.69 17.02
N TRP A 103 4.65 2.96 16.61
CA TRP A 103 5.86 3.78 16.43
C TRP A 103 6.56 4.08 17.77
N THR A 104 5.80 4.28 18.85
CA THR A 104 6.35 4.39 20.22
C THR A 104 6.86 3.05 20.78
N GLY A 105 6.23 1.92 20.40
CA GLY A 105 6.68 0.58 20.77
C GLY A 105 8.03 0.24 20.16
N TRP A 106 8.20 0.54 18.86
CA TRP A 106 9.46 0.32 18.14
C TRP A 106 10.62 1.16 18.71
N ARG A 107 10.38 2.43 19.09
CA ARG A 107 11.39 3.28 19.76
C ARG A 107 11.79 2.81 21.17
N SER A 108 10.93 2.04 21.85
CA SER A 108 11.17 1.61 23.24
C SER A 108 11.74 0.19 23.35
N GLY A 109 12.10 -0.46 22.24
CA GLY A 109 12.73 -1.79 22.26
C GLY A 109 11.83 -2.91 22.80
N ARG A 110 10.52 -2.68 22.92
CA ARG A 110 9.59 -3.70 23.41
C ARG A 110 9.21 -4.66 22.27
N PRO A 111 9.28 -5.98 22.48
CA PRO A 111 8.84 -6.94 21.47
C PRO A 111 7.36 -6.71 21.17
N LEU A 112 7.03 -6.48 19.90
CA LEU A 112 5.65 -6.42 19.43
C LEU A 112 5.04 -7.81 19.63
N PHE A 113 4.25 -7.96 20.70
CA PHE A 113 3.40 -9.13 20.88
C PHE A 113 2.37 -9.15 19.77
N TRP A 114 2.53 -10.09 18.84
CA TRP A 114 1.53 -10.45 17.85
C TRP A 114 0.37 -11.10 18.61
N PRO A 115 -0.86 -10.53 18.66
CA PRO A 115 -1.99 -11.35 19.01
C PRO A 115 -2.14 -12.34 17.85
N CYS A 116 -1.78 -13.59 18.08
CA CYS A 116 -2.11 -14.71 17.20
C CYS A 116 -3.59 -14.64 16.82
N LEU A 117 -3.86 -14.09 15.64
CA LEU A 117 -5.12 -14.30 14.94
C LEU A 117 -5.10 -15.77 14.49
N ARG A 118 -5.82 -16.60 15.26
CA ARG A 118 -6.24 -17.92 14.78
C ARG A 118 -7.07 -17.73 13.51
N PHE A 119 -6.81 -18.65 12.59
CA PHE A 119 -7.26 -18.76 11.20
C PHE A 119 -8.73 -18.38 10.95
#